data_AF-B7JPS9-F1
#
_entry.id   AF-B7JPS9-F1
#
_cell.length_a   1.000
_cell.length_b   1.000
_cell.length_c   1.000
_cell.angle_alpha   90.00
_cell.angle_beta   90.00
_cell.angle_gamma   90.00
#
_symmetry.space_group_name_H-M   'P 1'
#
loop_
_entity.id
_entity.type
_entity.pdbx_description
1 polymer ?
#
loop_
_entity_poly.entity_id
_entity_poly.type
_entity_poly.pdbx_seq_one_letter_code
_entity_poly.pdbx_strand_id
1 'polypeptide(L)'
;MRNRLIGKEQQFLTDVLKELKKYDISLEERDNIKRQILEHIQECREHGEDSIDDLGTPQLFVQDFLEINEIDLQVKMKQLQNEKEKFNKFMLRGIFISVITYLSSQSIFSIFLTESFNPTNSKNEFQYNLLYRISENQWWNALLIMTSLTLSVVVYISLVSYKKRKHLKYNEECDL
;
A
#
# COMPACT_ATOMS: atom_id res chain seq x y z
N MET A 1 3.24 -40.17 -2.61
CA MET A 1 2.07 -40.30 -3.52
C MET A 1 1.55 -38.90 -3.84
N ARG A 2 0.97 -38.68 -5.03
CA ARG A 2 0.74 -37.35 -5.60
C ARG A 2 -0.54 -36.74 -5.01
N ASN A 3 -0.46 -35.57 -4.36
CA ASN A 3 -1.58 -34.73 -3.91
C ASN A 3 -2.45 -34.29 -5.09
N ARG A 4 -3.26 -35.20 -5.63
CA ARG A 4 -4.17 -34.91 -6.73
C ARG A 4 -5.50 -34.52 -6.11
N LEU A 5 -5.67 -33.21 -5.93
CA LEU A 5 -6.95 -32.61 -5.57
C LEU A 5 -7.92 -32.80 -6.73
N ILE A 6 -9.11 -33.28 -6.43
CA ILE A 6 -10.24 -33.35 -7.37
C ILE A 6 -10.82 -31.93 -7.48
N GLY A 7 -11.37 -31.54 -8.64
CA GLY A 7 -11.75 -30.14 -8.91
C GLY A 7 -12.57 -29.45 -7.82
N LYS A 8 -13.48 -30.18 -7.15
CA LYS A 8 -14.26 -29.67 -6.02
C LYS A 8 -13.41 -29.40 -4.75
N GLU A 9 -12.48 -30.30 -4.42
CA GLU A 9 -11.55 -30.16 -3.29
C GLU A 9 -10.61 -28.96 -3.50
N GLN A 10 -10.12 -28.79 -4.73
CA GLN A 10 -9.26 -27.67 -5.09
C GLN A 10 -10.01 -26.33 -5.01
N GLN A 11 -11.28 -26.32 -5.43
CA GLN A 11 -12.13 -25.15 -5.34
C GLN A 11 -12.41 -24.78 -3.88
N PHE A 12 -12.77 -25.76 -3.04
CA PHE A 12 -12.96 -25.57 -1.61
C PHE A 12 -11.72 -24.94 -0.94
N LEU A 13 -10.54 -25.54 -1.15
CA LEU A 13 -9.30 -25.04 -0.58
C LEU A 13 -8.98 -23.60 -1.05
N THR A 14 -9.23 -23.30 -2.33
CA THR A 14 -9.01 -21.97 -2.89
C THR A 14 -9.94 -20.94 -2.26
N ASP A 15 -11.21 -21.31 -2.07
CA ASP A 15 -12.22 -20.43 -1.49
C ASP A 15 -11.95 -20.18 0.01
N VAL A 16 -11.58 -21.21 0.78
CA VAL A 16 -11.14 -21.07 2.18
C VAL A 16 -9.93 -20.14 2.29
N LEU A 17 -8.88 -20.37 1.50
CA LEU A 17 -7.67 -19.52 1.55
C LEU A 17 -7.95 -18.07 1.14
N LYS A 18 -8.86 -17.86 0.19
CA LYS A 18 -9.29 -16.52 -0.23
C LYS A 18 -10.09 -15.81 0.87
N GLU A 19 -10.89 -16.56 1.62
CA GLU A 19 -11.68 -16.06 2.74
C GLU A 19 -10.79 -15.73 3.94
N LEU A 20 -9.90 -16.63 4.34
CA LEU A 20 -8.87 -16.39 5.37
C LEU A 20 -8.00 -15.17 5.02
N LYS A 21 -7.78 -14.90 3.72
CA LYS A 21 -7.09 -13.70 3.25
C LYS A 21 -7.82 -12.39 3.55
N LYS A 22 -9.15 -12.39 3.60
CA LYS A 22 -9.93 -11.21 3.97
C LYS A 22 -9.73 -10.83 5.45
N TYR A 23 -9.38 -11.79 6.30
CA TYR A 23 -9.22 -11.62 7.74
C TYR A 23 -7.77 -11.37 8.19
N ASP A 24 -6.87 -11.15 7.23
CA ASP A 24 -5.44 -10.89 7.48
C ASP A 24 -4.79 -11.91 8.43
N ILE A 25 -5.17 -13.18 8.26
CA ILE A 25 -4.54 -14.32 8.94
C ILE A 25 -3.13 -14.49 8.39
N SER A 26 -2.15 -14.83 9.22
CA SER A 26 -0.75 -14.91 8.80
C SER A 26 -0.56 -15.96 7.69
N LEU A 27 0.51 -15.82 6.90
CA LEU A 27 0.85 -16.82 5.88
C LEU A 27 1.11 -18.20 6.51
N GLU A 28 1.75 -18.21 7.68
CA GLU A 28 2.06 -19.43 8.42
C GLU A 28 0.79 -20.15 8.88
N GLU A 29 -0.18 -19.42 9.45
CA GLU A 29 -1.47 -19.99 9.84
C GLU A 29 -2.24 -20.50 8.62
N ARG A 30 -2.24 -19.78 7.50
CA ARG A 30 -2.90 -20.23 6.26
C ARG A 30 -2.26 -21.49 5.69
N ASP A 31 -0.95 -21.62 5.74
CA ASP A 31 -0.25 -22.84 5.32
C ASP A 31 -0.53 -24.01 6.27
N ASN A 32 -0.66 -23.74 7.57
CA ASN A 32 -1.06 -24.76 8.54
C ASN A 32 -2.49 -25.26 8.29
N ILE A 33 -3.45 -24.35 8.08
CA ILE A 33 -4.84 -24.69 7.75
C ILE A 33 -4.91 -25.46 6.44
N LYS A 34 -4.16 -25.04 5.42
CA LYS A 34 -4.05 -25.76 4.16
C LYS A 34 -3.56 -27.19 4.37
N ARG A 35 -2.55 -27.39 5.22
CA ARG A 35 -2.04 -28.72 5.55
C ARG A 35 -3.12 -29.57 6.24
N GLN A 36 -3.84 -29.01 7.21
CA GLN A 36 -4.93 -29.72 7.89
C GLN A 36 -6.04 -30.16 6.92
N ILE A 37 -6.46 -29.28 6.01
CA ILE A 37 -7.47 -29.61 4.99
C ILE A 37 -6.95 -30.73 4.06
N LEU A 38 -5.68 -30.67 3.66
CA LEU A 38 -5.07 -31.70 2.81
C LEU A 38 -4.96 -33.05 3.52
N GLU A 39 -4.62 -33.06 4.81
CA GLU A 39 -4.56 -34.26 5.64
C GLU A 39 -5.96 -34.89 5.77
N HIS A 40 -6.99 -34.10 6.06
CA HIS A 40 -8.37 -34.56 6.13
C HIS A 40 -8.87 -35.15 4.80
N ILE A 41 -8.64 -34.46 3.68
CA ILE A 41 -9.02 -34.97 2.35
C ILE A 41 -8.36 -36.32 2.06
N GLN A 42 -7.11 -36.49 2.48
CA GLN A 42 -6.39 -37.73 2.27
C GLN A 42 -6.92 -38.85 3.18
N GLU A 43 -7.23 -38.55 4.44
CA GLU A 43 -7.85 -39.49 5.37
C GLU A 43 -9.21 -39.99 4.87
N CYS A 44 -10.10 -39.09 4.45
CA CYS A 44 -11.40 -39.48 3.88
C CYS A 44 -11.24 -40.37 2.63
N ARG A 45 -10.24 -40.08 1.78
CA ARG A 45 -9.96 -40.89 0.59
C ARG A 45 -9.46 -42.28 0.93
N GLU A 46 -8.68 -42.44 2.00
CA GLU A 46 -8.23 -43.74 2.49
C GLU A 46 -9.37 -44.59 3.06
N HIS A 47 -10.41 -43.94 3.59
CA HIS A 47 -11.60 -44.59 4.14
C HIS A 47 -12.76 -44.73 3.12
N GLY A 48 -12.64 -44.14 1.93
CA GLY A 48 -13.68 -44.17 0.89
C GLY A 48 -14.86 -43.23 1.15
N GLU A 49 -14.64 -42.21 1.99
CA GLU A 49 -15.62 -41.21 2.42
C GLU A 49 -15.54 -39.92 1.59
N ASP A 50 -16.61 -39.12 1.57
CA ASP A 50 -16.61 -37.83 0.87
C ASP A 50 -15.92 -36.75 1.71
N SER A 51 -14.72 -36.37 1.28
CA SER A 51 -13.85 -35.38 1.94
C SER A 51 -14.43 -33.97 2.13
N ILE A 52 -15.53 -33.61 1.46
CA ILE A 52 -16.11 -32.26 1.54
C ILE A 52 -17.35 -32.22 2.43
N ASP A 53 -18.06 -33.34 2.57
CA ASP A 53 -19.33 -33.38 3.30
C ASP A 53 -19.13 -33.04 4.78
N ASP A 54 -18.02 -33.52 5.38
CA ASP A 54 -17.67 -33.26 6.78
C ASP A 54 -17.06 -31.86 7.02
N LEU A 55 -16.48 -31.24 5.99
CA LEU A 55 -15.88 -29.89 6.08
C LEU A 55 -16.92 -28.77 5.93
N GLY A 56 -18.13 -29.09 5.47
CA GLY A 56 -19.20 -28.12 5.26
C GLY A 56 -18.87 -27.10 4.15
N THR A 57 -19.37 -25.86 4.32
CA THR A 57 -19.07 -24.78 3.36
C THR A 57 -17.77 -24.05 3.73
N PRO A 58 -17.01 -23.52 2.75
CA PRO A 58 -15.79 -22.74 3.03
C PRO A 58 -15.99 -21.62 4.05
N GLN A 59 -17.17 -20.99 4.03
CA GLN A 59 -17.54 -19.87 4.89
C GLN A 59 -17.73 -20.33 6.35
N LEU A 60 -18.46 -21.44 6.54
CA LEU A 60 -18.65 -22.05 7.86
C LEU A 60 -17.32 -22.54 8.42
N PHE A 61 -16.51 -23.23 7.62
CA PHE A 61 -15.18 -23.70 8.04
C PHE A 61 -14.29 -22.55 8.55
N VAL A 62 -14.26 -21.43 7.82
CA VAL A 62 -13.48 -20.25 8.24
C VAL A 62 -14.06 -19.60 9.49
N GLN A 63 -15.39 -19.53 9.59
CA GLN A 63 -16.06 -18.99 10.78
C GLN A 63 -15.76 -19.83 12.01
N ASP A 64 -15.89 -21.16 11.93
CA ASP A 64 -15.60 -22.09 13.02
C ASP A 64 -14.12 -22.01 13.42
N PHE A 65 -13.21 -21.91 12.44
CA PHE A 65 -11.79 -21.71 12.70
C PHE A 65 -11.52 -20.41 13.47
N LEU A 66 -12.17 -19.32 13.10
CA LEU A 66 -12.00 -18.02 13.77
C LEU A 66 -12.57 -18.05 15.19
N GLU A 67 -13.68 -18.74 15.40
CA GLU A 67 -14.33 -18.92 16.70
C GLU A 67 -13.49 -19.78 17.65
N ILE A 68 -12.97 -20.93 17.16
CA ILE A 68 -12.10 -21.84 17.92
C ILE A 68 -10.81 -21.15 18.35
N ASN A 69 -10.26 -20.25 17.51
CA ASN A 69 -9.03 -19.52 17.81
C ASN A 69 -9.26 -18.23 18.61
N GLU A 70 -10.48 -17.98 19.11
CA GLU A 70 -10.87 -16.75 19.85
C GLU A 70 -10.47 -15.44 19.14
N ILE A 71 -10.37 -15.46 17.80
CA ILE A 71 -10.04 -14.26 17.04
C ILE A 71 -11.29 -13.40 17.02
N ASP A 72 -11.37 -12.39 17.89
CA ASP A 72 -12.45 -11.39 17.85
C ASP A 72 -12.36 -10.61 16.53
N LEU A 73 -13.12 -11.13 15.57
CA LEU A 73 -13.19 -10.66 14.21
C LEU A 73 -13.55 -9.18 14.14
N GLN A 74 -14.40 -8.71 15.06
CA GLN A 74 -14.85 -7.34 15.07
C GLN A 74 -13.75 -6.38 15.55
N VAL A 75 -12.94 -6.81 16.52
CA VAL A 75 -11.79 -6.04 16.99
C VAL A 75 -10.72 -5.94 15.91
N LYS A 76 -10.40 -7.07 15.25
CA LYS A 76 -9.39 -7.09 14.17
C LYS A 76 -9.85 -6.28 12.94
N MET A 77 -11.13 -6.34 12.57
CA MET A 77 -11.70 -5.50 11.52
C MET A 77 -11.64 -4.00 11.83
N LYS A 78 -11.97 -3.60 13.07
CA LYS A 78 -11.87 -2.19 13.51
C LYS A 78 -10.42 -1.70 13.49
N GLN A 79 -9.46 -2.53 13.91
CA GLN A 79 -8.04 -2.19 13.86
C GLN A 79 -7.56 -1.97 12.41
N LEU A 80 -7.88 -2.89 11.50
CA LEU A 80 -7.54 -2.77 10.08
C LEU A 80 -8.14 -1.52 9.42
N GLN A 81 -9.40 -1.20 9.74
CA GLN A 81 -10.07 0.00 9.22
C GLN A 81 -9.38 1.28 9.74
N ASN A 82 -9.05 1.33 11.03
CA ASN A 82 -8.36 2.46 11.64
C ASN A 82 -6.95 2.67 11.06
N GLU A 83 -6.20 1.59 10.80
CA GLU A 83 -4.88 1.68 10.17
C GLU A 83 -4.97 2.19 8.73
N LYS A 84 -5.93 1.69 7.96
CA LYS A 84 -6.17 2.14 6.58
C LYS A 84 -6.54 3.62 6.53
N GLU A 85 -7.39 4.11 7.44
CA GLU A 85 -7.71 5.53 7.55
C GLU A 85 -6.49 6.38 7.92
N LYS A 86 -5.67 5.92 8.87
CA LYS A 86 -4.44 6.60 9.30
C LYS A 86 -3.41 6.67 8.17
N PHE A 87 -3.30 5.62 7.36
CA PHE A 87 -2.46 5.60 6.17
C PHE A 87 -2.98 6.59 5.11
N ASN A 88 -4.29 6.62 4.85
CA ASN A 88 -4.88 7.50 3.85
C ASN A 88 -4.73 8.99 4.22
N LYS A 89 -4.98 9.35 5.48
CA LYS A 89 -4.73 10.71 6.01
C LYS A 89 -3.26 11.12 5.87
N PHE A 90 -2.32 10.18 6.06
CA PHE A 90 -0.90 10.44 5.89
C PHE A 90 -0.50 10.64 4.43
N MET A 91 -1.01 9.81 3.51
CA MET A 91 -0.77 9.97 2.07
C MET A 91 -1.25 11.34 1.58
N LEU A 92 -2.45 11.73 2.00
CA LEU A 92 -3.02 13.05 1.68
C LEU A 92 -2.12 14.18 2.18
N ARG A 93 -1.66 14.11 3.45
CA ARG A 93 -0.72 15.08 4.02
C ARG A 93 0.60 15.14 3.25
N GLY A 94 1.14 13.99 2.84
CA GLY A 94 2.37 13.91 2.03
C GLY A 94 2.22 14.59 0.67
N ILE A 95 1.07 14.40 0.01
CA ILE A 95 0.74 15.08 -1.26
C ILE A 95 0.70 16.60 -1.06
N PHE A 96 0.03 17.08 0.00
CA PHE A 96 0.00 18.52 0.30
C PHE A 96 1.39 19.11 0.52
N ILE A 97 2.26 18.44 1.28
CA ILE A 97 3.64 18.88 1.49
C ILE A 97 4.42 18.91 0.16
N SER A 98 4.21 17.91 -0.70
CA SER A 98 4.83 17.83 -2.03
C SER A 98 4.45 19.01 -2.92
N VAL A 99 3.16 19.38 -2.95
CA VAL A 99 2.64 20.52 -3.70
C VAL A 99 3.20 21.84 -3.16
N ILE A 100 3.22 22.01 -1.84
CA ILE A 100 3.79 23.22 -1.20
C ILE A 100 5.27 23.33 -1.56
N THR A 101 6.02 22.23 -1.48
CA THR A 101 7.45 22.19 -1.84
C THR A 101 7.68 22.61 -3.29
N TYR A 102 6.86 22.12 -4.22
CA TYR A 102 6.93 22.51 -5.62
C TYR A 102 6.70 24.02 -5.79
N LEU A 103 5.62 24.56 -5.22
CA LEU A 103 5.26 25.98 -5.33
C LEU A 103 6.31 26.89 -4.68
N SER A 104 6.83 26.51 -3.51
CA SER A 104 7.91 27.24 -2.85
C SER A 104 9.20 27.22 -3.67
N SER A 105 9.58 26.05 -4.21
CA SER A 105 10.76 25.93 -5.08
C SER A 105 10.64 26.79 -6.33
N GLN A 106 9.49 26.74 -7.01
CA GLN A 106 9.20 27.59 -8.17
C GLN A 106 9.25 29.07 -7.82
N SER A 107 8.70 29.47 -6.67
CA SER A 107 8.72 30.86 -6.21
C SER A 107 10.14 31.35 -5.89
N ILE A 108 10.97 30.50 -5.29
CA ILE A 108 12.37 30.84 -4.99
C ILE A 108 13.16 30.98 -6.29
N PHE A 109 13.06 30.02 -7.22
CA PHE A 109 13.73 30.12 -8.52
C PHE A 109 13.28 31.33 -9.32
N SER A 110 11.98 31.61 -9.30
CA SER A 110 11.39 32.82 -9.84
C SER A 110 12.10 34.07 -9.30
N ILE A 111 12.10 34.28 -7.99
CA ILE A 111 12.65 35.50 -7.38
C ILE A 111 14.16 35.63 -7.64
N PHE A 112 14.93 34.56 -7.43
CA PHE A 112 16.39 34.60 -7.57
C PHE A 112 16.87 34.74 -9.01
N LEU A 113 16.13 34.20 -9.99
CA LEU A 113 16.56 34.20 -11.38
C LEU A 113 15.89 35.27 -12.23
N THR A 114 14.86 35.96 -11.71
CA THR A 114 14.19 37.05 -12.43
C THR A 114 15.17 38.17 -12.81
N GLU A 115 16.06 38.58 -11.89
CA GLU A 115 17.09 39.59 -12.21
C GLU A 115 18.12 39.07 -13.23
N SER A 116 18.45 37.78 -13.18
CA SER A 116 19.41 37.18 -14.12
C SER A 116 18.82 36.96 -15.52
N PHE A 117 17.51 36.72 -15.63
CA PHE A 117 16.84 36.44 -16.91
C PHE A 117 16.16 37.66 -17.51
N ASN A 118 15.95 38.72 -16.72
CA ASN A 118 15.48 40.01 -17.20
C ASN A 118 16.37 41.16 -16.70
N PRO A 119 17.65 41.22 -17.11
CA PRO A 119 18.61 42.20 -16.62
C PRO A 119 18.27 43.64 -17.03
N THR A 120 17.39 43.79 -18.02
CA THR A 120 16.87 45.08 -18.47
C THR A 120 15.36 45.03 -18.32
N ASN A 121 14.85 45.43 -17.15
CA ASN A 121 13.42 45.70 -16.89
C ASN A 121 12.81 46.75 -17.86
N SER A 122 13.46 47.08 -18.98
CA SER A 122 13.11 48.10 -19.95
C SER A 122 12.17 47.62 -21.06
N LYS A 123 12.05 46.31 -21.29
CA LYS A 123 11.05 45.77 -22.24
C LYS A 123 9.75 45.45 -21.49
N ASN A 124 8.84 46.43 -21.46
CA ASN A 124 7.48 46.32 -20.91
C ASN A 124 6.59 45.21 -21.55
N GLU A 125 7.12 44.33 -22.40
CA GLU A 125 6.37 43.29 -23.11
C GLU A 125 6.48 41.89 -22.48
N PHE A 126 7.38 41.66 -21.52
CA PHE A 126 7.52 40.33 -20.93
C PHE A 126 6.39 40.03 -19.93
N GLN A 127 5.46 39.14 -20.32
CA GLN A 127 4.41 38.64 -19.44
C GLN A 127 4.94 37.49 -18.57
N TYR A 128 5.30 37.83 -17.34
CA TYR A 128 5.77 36.89 -16.33
C TYR A 128 4.68 35.90 -15.91
N ASN A 129 5.00 34.60 -15.87
CA ASN A 129 4.14 33.60 -15.24
C ASN A 129 4.95 32.65 -14.36
N LEU A 130 4.63 32.64 -13.06
CA LEU A 130 5.30 31.85 -12.04
C LEU A 130 5.30 30.34 -12.32
N LEU A 131 4.29 29.84 -13.03
CA LEU A 131 4.08 28.42 -13.25
C LEU A 131 4.82 27.87 -14.47
N TYR A 132 5.05 28.71 -15.49
CA TYR A 132 5.57 28.22 -16.77
C TYR A 132 6.39 29.21 -17.60
N ARG A 133 6.54 30.47 -17.17
CA ARG A 133 7.18 31.52 -17.95
C ARG A 133 7.96 32.48 -17.05
N ILE A 134 9.07 31.99 -16.52
CA ILE A 134 10.02 32.71 -15.66
C ILE A 134 11.08 33.44 -16.50
N SER A 135 11.43 32.88 -17.66
CA SER A 135 12.36 33.43 -18.65
C SER A 135 11.70 33.53 -20.04
N GLU A 136 12.19 34.43 -20.89
CA GLU A 136 11.87 34.44 -22.33
C GLU A 136 12.23 33.11 -23.00
N ASN A 137 13.23 32.42 -22.46
CA ASN A 137 13.69 31.19 -23.03
C ASN A 137 12.93 29.97 -22.49
N GLN A 138 12.26 29.26 -23.40
CA GLN A 138 11.42 28.10 -23.08
C GLN A 138 12.21 26.94 -22.46
N TRP A 139 13.47 26.70 -22.85
CA TRP A 139 14.24 25.59 -22.28
C TRP A 139 14.60 25.83 -20.81
N TRP A 140 14.84 27.10 -20.43
CA TRP A 140 15.07 27.48 -19.03
C TRP A 140 13.82 27.27 -18.18
N ASN A 141 12.63 27.63 -18.69
CA ASN A 141 11.37 27.36 -18.00
C ASN A 141 11.14 25.86 -17.80
N ALA A 142 11.36 25.05 -18.84
CA ALA A 142 11.24 23.60 -18.75
C ALA A 142 12.21 23.01 -17.71
N LEU A 143 13.46 23.48 -17.71
CA LEU A 143 14.47 23.03 -16.74
C LEU A 143 14.05 23.35 -15.29
N LEU A 144 13.56 24.57 -15.03
CA LEU A 144 13.10 24.96 -13.68
C LEU A 144 11.89 24.15 -13.22
N ILE A 145 10.92 23.90 -14.09
CA ILE A 145 9.76 23.05 -13.77
C ILE A 145 10.24 21.65 -13.39
N MET A 146 11.15 21.07 -14.19
CA MET A 146 11.68 19.73 -13.95
C MET A 146 12.50 19.64 -12.66
N THR A 147 13.30 20.65 -12.32
CA THR A 147 14.05 20.67 -11.05
C THR A 147 13.13 20.80 -9.84
N SER A 148 12.10 21.66 -9.90
CA SER A 148 11.12 21.75 -8.82
C SER A 148 10.29 20.48 -8.67
N LEU A 149 9.91 19.83 -9.78
CA LEU A 149 9.16 18.59 -9.76
C LEU A 149 9.98 17.43 -9.19
N THR A 150 11.25 17.31 -9.59
CA THR A 150 12.16 16.31 -9.03
C THR A 150 12.40 16.51 -7.54
N LEU A 151 12.60 17.76 -7.08
CA LEU A 151 12.74 18.07 -5.65
C LEU A 151 11.50 17.68 -4.85
N SER A 152 10.31 18.02 -5.37
CA SER A 152 9.02 17.68 -4.79
C SER A 152 8.84 16.16 -4.63
N VAL A 153 9.17 15.38 -5.68
CA VAL A 153 9.14 13.91 -5.64
C VAL A 153 10.14 13.34 -4.63
N VAL A 154 11.37 13.86 -4.58
CA VAL A 154 12.40 13.41 -3.62
C VAL A 154 11.95 13.63 -2.18
N VAL A 155 11.36 14.79 -1.86
CA VAL A 155 10.81 15.09 -0.53
C VAL A 155 9.70 14.10 -0.18
N TYR A 156 8.78 13.84 -1.11
CA TYR A 156 7.71 12.86 -0.91
C TYR A 156 8.26 11.45 -0.63
N ILE A 157 9.19 10.96 -1.46
CA ILE A 157 9.82 9.64 -1.27
C ILE A 157 10.54 9.57 0.08
N SER A 158 11.21 10.65 0.48
CA SER A 158 11.92 10.73 1.76
C SER A 158 10.97 10.61 2.95
N LEU A 159 9.81 11.29 2.91
CA LEU A 159 8.77 11.21 3.94
C LEU A 159 8.19 9.79 4.07
N VAL A 160 7.90 9.16 2.93
CA VAL A 160 7.39 7.78 2.90
C VAL A 160 8.44 6.81 3.46
N SER A 161 9.70 6.96 3.04
CA SER A 161 10.81 6.11 3.47
C SER A 161 11.13 6.26 4.95
N TYR A 162 11.13 7.48 5.48
CA TYR A 162 11.34 7.77 6.90
C TYR A 162 10.28 7.08 7.78
N LYS A 163 9.01 7.19 7.38
CA LYS A 163 7.92 6.52 8.11
C LYS A 163 8.01 5.01 8.04
N LYS A 164 8.34 4.44 6.87
CA LYS A 164 8.54 2.99 6.71
C LYS A 164 9.63 2.48 7.66
N ARG A 165 10.76 3.18 7.75
CA ARG A 165 11.84 2.84 8.70
C ARG A 165 11.40 2.96 10.15
N LYS A 166 10.64 4.00 10.51
CA LYS A 166 10.12 4.17 11.88
C LYS A 166 9.16 3.05 12.28
N HIS A 167 8.32 2.57 11.35
CA HIS A 167 7.42 1.45 11.61
C HIS A 167 8.16 0.13 11.78
N LEU A 168 9.20 -0.11 10.97
CA LEU A 168 10.08 -1.29 11.12
C LEU A 168 10.75 -1.31 12.49
N LYS A 169 11.32 -0.17 12.92
CA LYS A 169 11.98 -0.06 14.22
C LYS A 169 11.03 -0.25 15.42
N TYR A 170 9.78 0.22 15.31
CA TYR A 170 8.79 0.02 16.36
C TYR A 170 8.38 -1.46 16.52
N ASN A 171 8.29 -2.20 15.42
CA ASN A 171 7.98 -3.63 15.47
C ASN A 171 9.14 -4.42 16.11
N GLU A 172 10.40 -4.09 15.79
CA GLU A 172 11.58 -4.72 16.41
C GLU A 172 11.66 -4.49 17.94
N GLU A 173 11.17 -3.35 18.45
CA GLU A 173 11.16 -3.04 19.89
C GLU A 173 10.01 -3.72 20.67
N CYS A 174 8.96 -4.20 20.00
CA CYS A 174 7.84 -4.91 20.64
C CYS A 174 7.98 -6.44 20.64
N ASP A 175 8.89 -6.99 19.84
CA ASP A 175 9.21 -8.42 19.78
C ASP A 175 10.36 -8.84 20.74
N LEU A 176 10.76 -7.95 21.66
CA LEU A 176 11.84 -8.10 22.65
C LEU A 176 11.29 -8.05 24.09
#